data_AF-A0A9W6Z6A5-F1
#
_entry.id   AF-A0A9W6Z6A5-F1
#
_cell.length_a   1.000
_cell.length_b   1.000
_cell.length_c   1.000
_cell.angle_alpha   90.00
_cell.angle_beta   90.00
_cell.angle_gamma   90.00
#
_symmetry.space_group_name_H-M   'P 1'
#
loop_
_entity.id
_entity.type
_entity.pdbx_description
1 polymer ?
#
loop_
_entity_poly.entity_id
_entity_poly.type
_entity_poly.pdbx_seq_one_letter_code
_entity_poly.pdbx_strand_id
1 'polypeptide(L)'
;MCSWPTIYTELQSIFQYIYNVLTDHHIEEDPSSPSDDNDNLLKRLDNKLVLEACKLLDVILLLKPEEFQLSDWLFISNTTDSVYRETSLPVLGLIEKIGNLRSLRIGSMKSVIRVSATVGTNNNLKKPLLLGVKKIDQVFELKDFFDKLAIFNYENHYSMRDYDEKSIQDDAFSDLFD
;
A
#
# COMPACT_ATOMS: atom_id res chain seq x y z
N MET A 1 16.53 -14.10 17.80
CA MET A 1 16.55 -14.41 16.36
C MET A 1 15.75 -13.32 15.68
N CYS A 2 16.35 -12.56 14.77
CA CYS A 2 15.62 -11.50 14.06
C CYS A 2 14.58 -12.15 13.14
N SER A 3 13.29 -11.94 13.43
CA SER A 3 12.15 -12.44 12.65
C SER A 3 11.91 -11.66 11.35
N TRP A 4 12.65 -10.55 11.16
CA TRP A 4 12.54 -9.65 10.02
C TRP A 4 12.64 -10.34 8.64
N PRO A 5 13.59 -11.25 8.36
CA PRO A 5 13.65 -12.01 7.10
C PRO A 5 12.33 -12.66 6.71
N THR A 6 11.62 -13.25 7.68
CA THR A 6 10.31 -13.86 7.46
C THR A 6 9.27 -12.80 7.12
N ILE A 7 9.22 -11.70 7.89
CA ILE A 7 8.29 -10.60 7.64
C ILE A 7 8.46 -10.02 6.24
N TYR A 8 9.69 -9.77 5.76
CA TYR A 8 9.91 -9.29 4.40
C TYR A 8 9.42 -10.28 3.35
N THR A 9 9.72 -11.56 3.54
CA THR A 9 9.40 -12.59 2.56
C THR A 9 7.89 -12.75 2.42
N GLU A 10 7.16 -12.72 3.53
CA GLU A 10 5.70 -12.78 3.54
C GLU A 10 5.09 -11.51 2.92
N LEU A 11 5.53 -10.31 3.32
CA LEU A 11 5.06 -9.06 2.72
C LEU A 11 5.32 -9.02 1.22
N GLN A 12 6.53 -9.38 0.80
CA GLN A 12 6.91 -9.44 -0.61
C GLN A 12 6.03 -10.44 -1.37
N SER A 13 5.78 -11.62 -0.79
CA SER A 13 4.93 -12.65 -1.41
C SER A 13 3.50 -12.15 -1.60
N ILE A 14 2.93 -11.47 -0.59
CA ILE A 14 1.59 -10.89 -0.68
C ILE A 14 1.53 -9.80 -1.76
N PHE A 15 2.44 -8.83 -1.77
CA PHE A 15 2.42 -7.76 -2.77
C PHE A 15 2.72 -8.27 -4.18
N GLN A 16 3.59 -9.27 -4.33
CA GLN A 16 3.82 -9.91 -5.62
C GLN A 16 2.59 -10.68 -6.09
N TYR A 17 1.88 -11.35 -5.19
CA TYR A 17 0.63 -12.02 -5.50
C TYR A 17 -0.45 -11.02 -5.97
N ILE A 18 -0.63 -9.91 -5.24
CA ILE A 18 -1.54 -8.82 -5.63
C ILE A 18 -1.17 -8.27 -7.02
N TYR A 19 0.12 -8.00 -7.25
CA TYR A 19 0.61 -7.48 -8.52
C TYR A 19 0.28 -8.44 -9.68
N ASN A 20 0.51 -9.75 -9.50
CA ASN A 20 0.24 -10.74 -10.53
C ASN A 20 -1.27 -10.82 -10.83
N VAL A 21 -2.12 -10.92 -9.81
CA VAL A 21 -3.59 -10.99 -9.99
C VAL A 21 -4.13 -9.74 -10.71
N LEU A 22 -3.66 -8.55 -10.34
CA LEU A 22 -4.08 -7.30 -10.97
C LEU A 22 -3.50 -7.11 -12.38
N THR A 23 -2.37 -7.75 -12.69
CA THR A 23 -1.77 -7.77 -14.03
C THR A 23 -2.53 -8.74 -14.94
N ASP A 24 -2.90 -9.92 -14.44
CA ASP A 24 -3.67 -10.91 -15.20
C ASP A 24 -5.07 -10.36 -15.55
N HIS A 25 -5.70 -9.61 -14.63
CA HIS A 25 -6.93 -8.85 -14.92
C HIS A 25 -6.73 -7.84 -16.07
N HIS A 26 -5.52 -7.30 -16.29
CA HIS A 26 -5.28 -6.38 -17.40
C HIS A 26 -5.24 -7.08 -18.77
N ILE A 27 -4.89 -8.37 -18.81
CA ILE A 27 -4.75 -9.15 -20.04
C ILE A 27 -6.11 -9.64 -20.56
N GLU A 28 -7.09 -9.86 -19.68
CA GLU A 28 -8.41 -10.41 -20.05
C GLU A 28 -9.47 -9.36 -20.45
N GLU A 29 -9.16 -8.06 -20.44
CA GLU A 29 -10.05 -7.00 -20.97
C GLU A 29 -10.06 -6.92 -22.51
N ASP A 30 -9.67 -7.99 -23.22
CA ASP A 30 -10.04 -8.17 -24.62
C ASP A 30 -11.56 -8.47 -24.71
N PRO A 31 -12.33 -7.80 -25.58
CA PRO A 31 -13.80 -7.72 -25.53
C PRO A 31 -14.56 -9.02 -25.83
N SER A 32 -13.89 -10.18 -25.83
CA SER A 32 -14.45 -11.49 -26.20
C SER A 32 -14.43 -12.55 -25.09
N SER A 33 -13.93 -12.24 -23.89
CA SER A 33 -13.89 -13.19 -22.75
C SER A 33 -15.08 -13.02 -21.78
N PRO A 34 -15.61 -14.09 -21.16
CA PRO A 34 -16.80 -14.00 -20.32
C PRO A 34 -16.52 -13.25 -19.02
N SER A 35 -17.36 -12.26 -18.71
CA SER A 35 -17.26 -11.38 -17.53
C SER A 35 -17.27 -12.09 -16.17
N ASP A 36 -17.73 -13.34 -16.10
CA ASP A 36 -17.88 -14.09 -14.86
C ASP A 36 -16.54 -14.58 -14.26
N ASP A 37 -15.51 -14.77 -15.08
CA ASP A 37 -14.20 -15.26 -14.62
C ASP A 37 -13.36 -14.14 -13.96
N ASN A 38 -13.52 -12.89 -14.40
CA ASN A 38 -12.82 -11.72 -13.85
C ASN A 38 -13.25 -11.39 -12.40
N ASP A 39 -14.54 -11.42 -12.12
CA ASP A 39 -15.07 -11.24 -10.75
C ASP A 39 -14.61 -12.39 -9.83
N ASN A 40 -14.41 -13.59 -10.37
CA ASN A 40 -13.87 -14.72 -9.61
C ASN A 40 -12.38 -14.56 -9.27
N LEU A 41 -11.57 -13.92 -10.12
CA LEU A 41 -10.16 -13.65 -9.83
C LEU A 41 -10.00 -12.62 -8.72
N LEU A 42 -10.76 -11.53 -8.74
CA LEU A 42 -10.73 -10.52 -7.68
C LEU A 42 -11.30 -11.06 -6.36
N LYS A 43 -12.29 -11.97 -6.40
CA LYS A 43 -12.77 -12.70 -5.22
C LYS A 43 -11.72 -13.58 -4.54
N ARG A 44 -10.65 -13.96 -5.24
CA ARG A 44 -9.54 -14.73 -4.63
C ARG A 44 -8.67 -13.86 -3.72
N LEU A 45 -8.71 -12.54 -3.88
CA LEU A 45 -8.01 -11.63 -2.98
C LEU A 45 -8.78 -11.53 -1.68
N ASP A 46 -8.14 -11.96 -0.59
CA ASP A 46 -8.65 -11.67 0.75
C ASP A 46 -8.40 -10.20 1.05
N ASN A 47 -9.44 -9.39 0.84
CA ASN A 47 -9.43 -7.96 1.08
C ASN A 47 -8.98 -7.57 2.49
N LYS A 48 -9.29 -8.40 3.51
CA LYS A 48 -8.83 -8.14 4.89
C LYS A 48 -7.32 -8.31 4.95
N LEU A 49 -6.79 -9.42 4.44
CA LEU A 49 -5.35 -9.67 4.41
C LEU A 49 -4.58 -8.58 3.65
N VAL A 50 -5.11 -8.14 2.50
CA VAL A 50 -4.49 -7.07 1.69
C VAL A 50 -4.44 -5.76 2.49
N LEU A 51 -5.52 -5.37 3.16
CA LEU A 51 -5.56 -4.17 3.97
C LEU A 51 -4.55 -4.25 5.12
N GLU A 52 -4.54 -5.35 5.89
CA GLU A 52 -3.62 -5.54 7.00
C GLU A 52 -2.15 -5.51 6.56
N ALA A 53 -1.82 -6.12 5.42
CA ALA A 53 -0.48 -6.05 4.85
C ALA A 53 -0.09 -4.62 4.46
N CYS A 54 -1.02 -3.83 3.92
CA CYS A 54 -0.80 -2.42 3.60
C CYS A 54 -0.59 -1.58 4.86
N LYS A 55 -1.44 -1.77 5.89
CA LYS A 55 -1.31 -1.07 7.18
C LYS A 55 0.01 -1.41 7.87
N LEU A 56 0.41 -2.68 7.86
CA LEU A 56 1.69 -3.13 8.41
C LEU A 56 2.87 -2.44 7.69
N LEU A 57 2.86 -2.44 6.35
CA LEU A 57 3.91 -1.77 5.58
C LEU A 57 3.98 -0.26 5.88
N ASP A 58 2.82 0.41 5.96
CA ASP A 58 2.71 1.84 6.27
C ASP A 58 3.32 2.18 7.64
N VAL A 59 3.00 1.39 8.67
CA VAL A 59 3.57 1.55 10.02
C VAL A 59 5.07 1.27 10.03
N ILE A 60 5.53 0.22 9.36
CA ILE A 60 6.96 -0.10 9.31
C ILE A 60 7.75 1.01 8.63
N LEU A 61 7.27 1.53 7.49
CA LEU A 61 7.90 2.63 6.77
C LEU A 61 7.90 3.93 7.58
N LEU A 62 6.89 4.13 8.43
CA LEU A 62 6.83 5.27 9.33
C LEU A 62 7.85 5.16 10.47
N LEU A 63 7.95 3.99 11.12
CA LEU A 63 8.83 3.75 12.27
C LEU A 63 10.30 3.59 11.88
N LYS A 64 10.58 3.12 10.65
CA LYS A 64 11.92 2.91 10.08
C LYS A 64 12.88 2.12 10.97
N PRO A 65 12.52 0.90 11.41
CA PRO A 65 13.45 0.05 12.14
C PRO A 65 14.71 -0.22 11.30
N GLU A 66 15.88 -0.21 11.93
CA GLU A 66 17.19 -0.25 11.24
C GLU A 66 17.34 -1.47 10.32
N GLU A 67 16.83 -2.63 10.74
CA GLU A 67 16.91 -3.85 9.95
C GLU A 67 16.00 -3.84 8.70
N PHE A 68 14.99 -2.97 8.66
CA PHE A 68 14.04 -2.82 7.54
C PHE A 68 14.54 -1.86 6.48
N GLN A 69 15.28 -0.83 6.88
CA GLN A 69 15.84 0.18 5.98
C GLN A 69 16.67 -0.40 4.82
N LEU A 70 17.30 -1.57 5.01
CA LEU A 70 18.10 -2.25 3.98
C LEU A 70 17.26 -2.83 2.83
N SER A 71 15.96 -3.06 3.06
CA SER A 71 15.03 -3.71 2.14
C SER A 71 13.83 -2.85 1.76
N ASP A 72 13.68 -1.64 2.31
CA ASP A 72 12.64 -0.65 1.93
C ASP A 72 12.48 -0.51 0.42
N TRP A 73 13.60 -0.51 -0.30
CA TRP A 73 13.67 -0.31 -1.75
C TRP A 73 12.88 -1.36 -2.55
N LEU A 74 12.63 -2.54 -1.97
CA LEU A 74 11.81 -3.59 -2.58
C LEU A 74 10.34 -3.15 -2.68
N PHE A 75 9.87 -2.38 -1.70
CA PHE A 75 8.47 -1.99 -1.59
C PHE A 75 8.22 -0.61 -2.20
N ILE A 76 9.11 0.35 -1.94
CA ILE A 76 8.98 1.74 -2.39
C ILE A 76 10.28 2.23 -3.02
N SER A 77 10.21 3.19 -3.93
CA SER A 77 11.42 3.83 -4.47
C SER A 77 12.11 4.70 -3.43
N ASN A 78 13.39 4.99 -3.68
CA ASN A 78 14.18 5.87 -2.82
C ASN A 78 13.49 7.22 -2.63
N THR A 79 13.78 7.83 -1.48
CA THR A 79 13.18 9.08 -1.03
C THR A 79 13.33 10.18 -2.10
N THR A 80 14.51 10.39 -2.67
CA THR A 80 14.72 11.40 -3.74
C THR A 80 14.00 11.08 -5.04
N ASP A 81 14.01 9.81 -5.45
CA ASP A 81 13.42 9.34 -6.71
C ASP A 81 11.88 9.39 -6.67
N SER A 82 11.28 9.35 -5.49
CA SER A 82 9.83 9.47 -5.32
C SER A 82 9.28 10.84 -5.75
N VAL A 83 10.08 11.91 -5.61
CA VAL A 83 9.67 13.29 -5.91
C VAL A 83 10.16 13.74 -7.29
N TYR A 84 11.39 13.37 -7.66
CA TYR A 84 12.05 13.85 -8.88
C TYR A 84 12.23 12.78 -9.94
N ARG A 85 11.29 11.83 -10.03
CA ARG A 85 11.40 10.71 -10.96
C ARG A 85 11.46 11.18 -12.42
N GLU A 86 12.51 10.78 -13.11
CA GLU A 86 12.55 10.87 -14.58
C GLU A 86 11.61 9.82 -15.20
N THR A 87 10.81 10.23 -16.18
CA THR A 87 9.82 9.35 -16.85
C THR A 87 10.46 8.15 -17.59
N SER A 88 11.74 8.24 -17.89
CA SER A 88 12.54 7.19 -18.56
C SER A 88 12.98 6.06 -17.64
N LEU A 89 12.95 6.25 -16.32
CA LEU A 89 13.47 5.27 -15.36
C LEU A 89 12.39 4.25 -14.95
N PRO A 90 12.73 2.95 -14.85
CA PRO A 90 11.79 1.94 -14.42
C PRO A 90 11.40 2.13 -12.95
N VAL A 91 10.13 1.85 -12.64
CA VAL A 91 9.65 1.78 -11.26
C VAL A 91 10.14 0.47 -10.64
N LEU A 92 10.86 0.56 -9.52
CA LEU A 92 11.44 -0.62 -8.85
C LEU A 92 10.55 -1.14 -7.71
N GLY A 93 10.05 -0.24 -6.86
CA GLY A 93 9.22 -0.57 -5.71
C GLY A 93 7.91 -1.26 -6.10
N LEU A 94 7.59 -2.37 -5.42
CA LEU A 94 6.39 -3.17 -5.67
C LEU A 94 5.09 -2.36 -5.52
N ILE A 95 5.00 -1.49 -4.51
CA ILE A 95 3.81 -0.69 -4.23
C ILE A 95 3.53 0.27 -5.39
N GLU A 96 4.55 0.97 -5.87
CA GLU A 96 4.40 1.91 -6.99
C GLU A 96 4.12 1.17 -8.31
N LYS A 97 4.66 -0.05 -8.49
CA LYS A 97 4.29 -0.91 -9.63
C LYS A 97 2.80 -1.23 -9.59
N ILE A 98 2.26 -1.62 -8.44
CA ILE A 98 0.82 -1.89 -8.24
C ILE A 98 -0.01 -0.62 -8.51
N GLY A 99 0.39 0.53 -7.96
CA GLY A 99 -0.32 1.81 -8.17
C GLY A 99 -0.38 2.26 -9.64
N ASN A 100 0.65 1.92 -10.41
CA ASN A 100 0.73 2.23 -11.84
C ASN A 100 -0.08 1.29 -12.74
N LEU A 101 -0.63 0.19 -12.22
CA LEU A 101 -1.48 -0.71 -13.00
C LEU A 101 -2.76 -0.01 -13.46
N ARG A 102 -3.14 -0.26 -14.72
CA ARG A 102 -4.35 0.32 -15.33
C ARG A 102 -5.63 -0.25 -14.71
N SER A 103 -5.64 -1.56 -14.39
CA SER A 103 -6.74 -2.23 -13.70
C SER A 103 -7.12 -1.50 -12.41
N LEU A 104 -6.12 -1.06 -11.65
CA LEU A 104 -6.32 -0.29 -10.42
C LEU A 104 -6.90 1.12 -10.70
N ARG A 105 -6.44 1.80 -11.75
CA ARG A 105 -6.98 3.12 -12.19
C ARG A 105 -8.45 3.03 -12.58
N ILE A 106 -8.81 2.04 -13.38
CA ILE A 106 -10.18 1.84 -13.88
C ILE A 106 -11.10 1.42 -12.75
N GLY A 107 -10.67 0.48 -11.91
CA GLY A 107 -11.43 0.03 -10.74
C GLY A 107 -11.65 1.14 -9.71
N SER A 108 -10.65 1.99 -9.48
CA SER A 108 -10.77 3.12 -8.54
C SER A 108 -11.78 4.18 -9.01
N MET A 109 -11.90 4.42 -10.32
CA MET A 109 -12.94 5.32 -10.86
C MET A 109 -14.36 4.82 -10.58
N LYS A 110 -14.54 3.50 -10.37
CA LYS A 110 -15.82 2.89 -9.99
C LYS A 110 -16.06 2.90 -8.48
N SER A 111 -15.01 3.09 -7.66
CA SER A 111 -15.13 3.15 -6.20
C SER A 111 -15.59 4.54 -5.74
N VAL A 112 -16.61 4.58 -4.88
CA VAL A 112 -17.12 5.80 -4.26
C VAL A 112 -16.30 6.19 -3.02
N ILE A 113 -15.56 5.24 -2.45
CA ILE A 113 -14.74 5.43 -1.26
C ILE A 113 -13.31 5.74 -1.71
N ARG A 114 -12.92 7.01 -1.58
CA ARG A 114 -11.51 7.40 -1.62
C ARG A 114 -10.99 7.29 -0.20
N VAL A 115 -9.98 6.47 0.03
CA VAL A 115 -9.19 6.57 1.26
C VAL A 115 -8.48 7.91 1.22
N SER A 116 -9.18 8.93 1.71
CA SER A 116 -8.61 10.25 1.91
C SER A 116 -7.68 10.09 3.10
N ALA A 117 -6.40 9.81 2.81
CA ALA A 117 -5.33 9.94 3.78
C ALA A 117 -5.61 11.19 4.61
N THR A 118 -5.71 11.02 5.92
CA THR A 118 -6.19 12.05 6.84
C THR A 118 -5.14 13.15 7.00
N VAL A 119 -4.98 13.97 5.95
CA VAL A 119 -4.27 15.24 5.97
C VAL A 119 -5.16 16.22 6.72
N GLY A 120 -5.16 16.14 8.05
CA GLY A 120 -5.96 17.04 8.86
C GLY A 120 -6.36 16.49 10.21
N THR A 121 -5.38 16.15 11.06
CA THR A 121 -5.61 16.25 12.50
C THR A 121 -4.71 17.37 13.01
N ASN A 122 -5.24 18.22 13.88
CA ASN A 122 -4.63 19.46 14.40
C ASN A 122 -3.35 19.24 15.23
N ASN A 123 -2.70 18.08 15.09
CA ASN A 123 -1.50 17.68 15.79
C ASN A 123 -0.36 17.55 14.78
N ASN A 124 0.76 18.21 15.04
CA ASN A 124 1.96 18.19 14.21
C ASN A 124 2.72 16.85 14.29
N LEU A 125 2.02 15.73 14.45
CA LEU A 125 2.61 14.40 14.58
C LEU A 125 2.39 13.58 13.30
N LYS A 126 3.37 12.75 12.96
CA LYS A 126 3.29 11.82 11.82
C LYS A 126 2.33 10.68 12.13
N LYS A 127 1.57 10.27 11.12
CA LYS A 127 0.57 9.19 11.21
C LYS A 127 0.66 8.30 9.97
N PRO A 128 0.29 7.02 10.04
CA PRO A 128 0.12 6.19 8.85
C PRO A 128 -0.97 6.77 7.92
N LEU A 129 -0.83 6.57 6.61
CA LEU A 129 -1.84 6.93 5.61
C LEU A 129 -3.17 6.21 5.83
N LEU A 130 -3.11 4.94 6.24
CA LEU A 130 -4.28 4.05 6.41
C LEU A 130 -4.85 4.05 7.83
N LEU A 131 -4.45 5.02 8.67
CA LEU A 131 -4.92 5.11 10.05
C LEU A 131 -6.46 5.19 10.10
N GLY A 132 -7.08 4.28 10.87
CA GLY A 132 -8.53 4.24 11.07
C GLY A 132 -9.32 3.58 9.94
N VAL A 133 -8.65 3.07 8.89
CA VAL A 133 -9.29 2.24 7.87
C VAL A 133 -9.46 0.83 8.43
N LYS A 134 -10.71 0.36 8.57
CA LYS A 134 -11.05 -0.95 9.17
C LYS A 134 -11.44 -2.02 8.16
N LYS A 135 -11.96 -1.62 7.00
CA LYS A 135 -12.42 -2.55 5.97
C LYS A 135 -12.33 -1.89 4.61
N ILE A 136 -12.07 -2.73 3.61
CA ILE A 136 -12.23 -2.42 2.19
C ILE A 136 -13.13 -3.49 1.56
N ASP A 137 -13.98 -3.09 0.61
CA ASP A 137 -14.80 -4.02 -0.17
C ASP A 137 -14.08 -4.47 -1.44
N GLN A 138 -13.17 -3.63 -1.96
CA GLN A 138 -12.35 -3.91 -3.14
C GLN A 138 -10.93 -3.34 -2.97
N VAL A 139 -9.93 -4.06 -3.51
CA VAL A 139 -8.52 -3.61 -3.51
C VAL A 139 -8.33 -2.27 -4.23
N PHE A 140 -9.24 -1.90 -5.14
CA PHE A 140 -9.22 -0.61 -5.85
C PHE A 140 -9.36 0.61 -4.94
N GLU A 141 -9.94 0.45 -3.74
CA GLU A 141 -10.04 1.51 -2.73
C GLU A 141 -8.67 1.94 -2.18
N LEU A 142 -7.69 1.04 -2.22
CA LEU A 142 -6.32 1.30 -1.78
C LEU A 142 -5.47 2.01 -2.85
N LYS A 143 -6.06 2.42 -3.97
CA LYS A 143 -5.32 3.10 -5.03
C LYS A 143 -4.56 4.33 -4.55
N ASP A 144 -5.21 5.18 -3.77
CA ASP A 144 -4.59 6.40 -3.24
C ASP A 144 -3.37 6.06 -2.36
N PHE A 145 -3.43 4.96 -1.61
CA PHE A 145 -2.30 4.45 -0.83
C PHE A 145 -1.14 4.03 -1.74
N PHE A 146 -1.40 3.18 -2.74
CA PHE A 146 -0.35 2.69 -3.64
C PHE A 146 0.32 3.82 -4.45
N ASP A 147 -0.42 4.87 -4.81
CA ASP A 147 0.13 6.01 -5.54
C ASP A 147 0.95 6.95 -4.66
N LYS A 148 0.55 7.14 -3.39
CA LYS A 148 1.10 8.19 -2.52
C LYS A 148 2.12 7.70 -1.50
N LEU A 149 2.20 6.40 -1.21
CA LEU A 149 3.04 5.87 -0.13
C LEU A 149 4.50 6.29 -0.24
N ALA A 150 5.09 6.23 -1.44
CA ALA A 150 6.50 6.60 -1.63
C ALA A 150 6.77 8.08 -1.32
N ILE A 151 5.92 8.97 -1.83
CA ILE A 151 6.00 10.42 -1.57
C ILE A 151 5.73 10.70 -0.09
N PHE A 152 4.75 10.04 0.49
CA PHE A 152 4.43 10.18 1.91
C PHE A 152 5.59 9.75 2.82
N ASN A 153 6.26 8.64 2.49
CA ASN A 153 7.46 8.21 3.20
C ASN A 153 8.60 9.23 3.07
N TYR A 154 8.76 9.87 1.90
CA TYR A 154 9.69 10.98 1.73
C TYR A 154 9.37 12.15 2.67
N GLU A 155 8.13 12.63 2.63
CA GLU A 155 7.68 13.76 3.47
C GLU A 155 7.80 13.44 4.97
N ASN A 156 7.52 12.20 5.37
CA ASN A 156 7.72 11.75 6.74
C ASN A 156 9.19 11.63 7.12
N HIS A 157 10.05 11.26 6.19
CA HIS A 157 11.49 11.19 6.47
C HIS A 157 12.09 12.57 6.74
N TYR A 158 11.67 13.58 5.97
CA TYR A 158 12.21 14.94 6.08
C TYR A 158 11.39 15.86 6.98
N SER A 159 10.18 15.47 7.37
CA SER A 159 9.46 16.20 8.41
C SER A 159 10.11 15.87 9.76
N MET A 160 10.71 16.87 10.40
CA MET A 160 11.33 16.77 11.72
C MET A 160 10.27 16.71 12.84
N ARG A 161 9.27 15.85 12.65
CA ARG A 161 8.12 15.64 13.51
C ARG A 161 8.22 14.27 14.16
N ASP A 162 7.73 14.16 15.39
CA ASP A 162 7.54 12.86 16.04
C ASP A 162 6.31 12.15 15.48
N TYR A 163 6.23 10.83 15.66
CA TYR A 163 5.05 10.04 15.29
C TYR A 163 4.05 9.99 16.43
N ASP A 164 2.76 9.91 16.09
CA ASP A 164 1.67 9.76 17.06
C ASP A 164 1.58 8.30 17.53
N GLU A 165 2.49 7.92 18.43
CA GLU A 165 2.63 6.55 18.93
C GLU A 165 1.30 6.00 19.46
N LYS A 166 0.57 6.82 20.23
CA LYS A 166 -0.71 6.41 20.82
C LYS A 166 -1.74 6.07 19.76
N SER A 167 -1.91 6.93 18.75
CA SER A 167 -2.86 6.66 17.67
C SER A 167 -2.51 5.40 16.88
N ILE A 168 -1.21 5.15 16.65
CA ILE A 168 -0.74 3.95 15.95
C ILE A 168 -1.05 2.69 16.75
N GLN A 169 -0.75 2.71 18.06
CA GLN A 169 -1.05 1.60 18.95
C GLN A 169 -2.55 1.34 19.01
N ASP A 170 -3.36 2.37 19.30
CA ASP A 170 -4.81 2.25 19.43
C ASP A 170 -5.46 1.67 18.15
N ASP A 171 -5.00 2.09 16.96
CA ASP A 171 -5.52 1.56 15.69
C ASP A 171 -5.11 0.09 15.48
N ALA A 172 -3.83 -0.25 15.72
CA ALA A 172 -3.34 -1.61 15.60
C ALA A 172 -4.00 -2.58 16.60
N PHE A 173 -4.27 -2.11 17.83
CA PHE A 173 -5.01 -2.88 18.81
C PHE A 173 -6.45 -3.12 18.35
N SER A 174 -7.13 -2.09 17.85
CA SER A 174 -8.48 -2.26 17.33
C SER A 174 -8.53 -3.24 16.15
N ASP A 175 -7.55 -3.25 15.25
CA ASP A 175 -7.53 -4.24 14.15
C ASP A 175 -7.34 -5.70 14.61
N LEU A 176 -6.62 -5.91 15.72
CA LEU A 176 -6.34 -7.24 16.25
C LEU A 176 -7.49 -7.83 17.07
N PHE A 177 -8.29 -6.98 17.71
CA PHE A 177 -9.28 -7.38 18.71
C PHE A 177 -10.74 -7.15 18.30
N ASP A 178 -10.99 -6.47 17.17
CA ASP A 178 -12.31 -6.33 16.54
C ASP A 178 -12.60 -7.44 15.50
#